data_AF-A0A6C2TVL1-F1
#
_entry.id   AF-A0A6C2TVL1-F1
#
_cell.length_a   1.000
_cell.length_b   1.000
_cell.length_c   1.000
_cell.angle_alpha   90.00
_cell.angle_beta   90.00
_cell.angle_gamma   90.00
#
_symmetry.space_group_name_H-M   'P 1'
#
loop_
_entity.id
_entity.type
_entity.pdbx_description
1 polymer ?
#
loop_
_entity_poly.entity_id
_entity_poly.type
_entity_poly.pdbx_seq_one_letter_code
_entity_poly.pdbx_strand_id
1 'polypeptide(L)'
;MLRGRRSKVETSRVFAWGLLLMPLLFSGCATLIESKPPGPWHEAYEPIEDAASSRFVADSLKQAIAEFGEPVVPVNEVILRRSRKTEASRRYRIGEDFSLTECVDPANGVFVIYLGEDPGHRNYYALLGHECAHLINAHITDWYMEGIATLFSEEACAAQNVEWGDWKRRFSRSRREPYALSYRMMRDLKAAFPAHYPQLVGLAVPSGKPPWKRIDIDAWLAALPPHRRAEALGIIEPHVSVLKRQTNAQYGFAVPQELK
;
A
#
# COMPACT_ATOMS: atom_id res chain seq x y z
N MET A 1 -22.05 43.15 46.20
CA MET A 1 -20.88 44.04 46.00
C MET A 1 -20.59 44.14 44.51
N LEU A 2 -20.43 45.38 44.03
CA LEU A 2 -19.79 45.86 42.78
C LEU A 2 -20.39 45.38 41.44
N ARG A 3 -21.17 46.23 40.73
CA ARG A 3 -20.74 47.29 39.75
C ARG A 3 -19.89 46.72 38.60
N GLY A 4 -20.16 46.97 37.32
CA GLY A 4 -21.15 47.84 36.68
C GLY A 4 -20.89 48.10 35.18
N ARG A 5 -21.66 49.09 34.66
CA ARG A 5 -21.49 49.96 33.45
C ARG A 5 -21.54 49.30 32.05
N ARG A 6 -22.56 49.63 31.23
CA ARG A 6 -22.72 50.78 30.27
C ARG A 6 -21.82 50.62 29.03
N SER A 7 -22.19 50.91 27.77
CA SER A 7 -23.41 51.43 27.13
C SER A 7 -23.25 51.37 25.59
N LYS A 8 -24.39 51.24 24.88
CA LYS A 8 -24.79 51.80 23.56
C LYS A 8 -23.73 52.30 22.56
N VAL A 9 -23.84 51.84 21.31
CA VAL A 9 -23.78 52.64 20.06
C VAL A 9 -24.74 51.97 19.06
N GLU A 10 -25.96 52.47 18.89
CA GLU A 10 -26.41 53.35 17.79
C GLU A 10 -26.37 52.73 16.39
N THR A 11 -27.49 52.11 16.04
CA THR A 11 -27.95 51.82 14.68
C THR A 11 -28.48 53.10 14.03
N SER A 12 -27.90 53.53 12.91
CA SER A 12 -28.64 54.00 11.71
C SER A 12 -27.68 54.62 10.69
N ARG A 13 -27.76 54.14 9.44
CA ARG A 13 -27.97 54.97 8.25
C ARG A 13 -28.16 54.09 7.02
N VAL A 14 -29.36 54.21 6.47
CA VAL A 14 -29.78 53.77 5.14
C VAL A 14 -29.06 54.64 4.12
N PHE A 15 -28.43 54.03 3.11
CA PHE A 15 -28.29 54.62 1.78
C PHE A 15 -28.38 53.48 0.76
N ALA A 16 -29.45 53.51 -0.03
CA ALA A 16 -29.67 52.68 -1.21
C ALA A 16 -29.51 53.55 -2.47
N TRP A 17 -29.35 52.86 -3.61
CA TRP A 17 -29.25 53.33 -5.01
C TRP A 17 -27.83 53.74 -5.47
N GLY A 18 -27.23 53.16 -6.53
CA GLY A 18 -27.71 52.17 -7.50
C GLY A 18 -26.61 51.73 -8.49
N LEU A 19 -26.85 50.56 -9.09
CA LEU A 19 -26.34 49.90 -10.30
C LEU A 19 -25.09 50.41 -11.05
N LEU A 20 -24.16 49.47 -11.33
CA LEU A 20 -23.77 49.02 -12.69
C LEU A 20 -22.86 47.77 -12.56
N LEU A 21 -23.38 46.54 -12.72
CA LEU A 21 -23.38 45.74 -13.96
C LEU A 21 -22.01 45.60 -14.65
N MET A 22 -21.24 44.58 -14.22
CA MET A 22 -20.45 43.71 -15.12
C MET A 22 -19.89 42.50 -14.33
N PRO A 23 -20.61 41.37 -14.24
CA PRO A 23 -19.98 40.10 -13.94
C PRO A 23 -19.32 39.63 -15.24
N LEU A 24 -18.01 39.84 -15.36
CA LEU A 24 -17.22 39.09 -16.33
C LEU A 24 -17.23 37.63 -15.89
N LEU A 25 -18.15 36.91 -16.51
CA LEU A 25 -18.12 35.48 -16.78
C LEU A 25 -16.70 35.06 -17.17
N PHE A 26 -16.02 34.35 -16.28
CA PHE A 26 -15.26 33.18 -16.70
C PHE A 26 -15.58 32.04 -15.75
N SER A 27 -16.54 31.25 -16.20
CA SER A 27 -16.84 29.91 -15.76
C SER A 27 -15.57 29.07 -15.76
N GLY A 28 -14.93 28.99 -14.60
CA GLY A 28 -13.96 27.95 -14.27
C GLY A 28 -14.59 26.92 -13.34
N CYS A 29 -15.83 26.49 -13.61
CA CYS A 29 -16.33 25.25 -13.02
C CYS A 29 -15.50 24.11 -13.63
N ALA A 30 -14.33 23.85 -13.03
CA ALA A 30 -13.53 22.67 -13.31
C ALA A 30 -14.44 21.47 -13.05
N THR A 31 -15.06 20.98 -14.12
CA THR A 31 -15.91 19.81 -14.09
C THR A 31 -14.95 18.66 -13.87
N LEU A 32 -14.97 18.10 -12.66
CA LEU A 32 -14.26 16.86 -12.40
C LEU A 32 -14.82 15.81 -13.36
N ILE A 33 -13.95 15.26 -14.19
CA ILE A 33 -14.31 14.24 -15.16
C ILE A 33 -14.27 12.90 -14.42
N GLU A 34 -15.39 12.19 -14.38
CA GLU A 34 -15.49 10.85 -13.78
C GLU A 34 -14.87 9.75 -14.66
N SER A 35 -14.33 10.11 -15.83
CA SER A 35 -13.63 9.19 -16.72
C SER A 35 -12.16 9.03 -16.33
N LYS A 36 -11.54 7.95 -16.82
CA LYS A 36 -10.09 7.79 -16.74
C LYS A 36 -9.37 8.82 -17.63
N PRO A 37 -8.15 9.24 -17.27
CA PRO A 37 -7.28 9.96 -18.20
C PRO A 37 -7.03 9.14 -19.47
N PRO A 38 -6.87 9.78 -20.63
CA PRO A 38 -6.44 9.10 -21.85
C PRO A 38 -4.99 8.61 -21.69
N GLY A 39 -4.66 7.49 -22.34
CA GLY A 39 -3.33 6.90 -22.27
C GLY A 39 -3.11 5.98 -21.06
N PRO A 40 -1.85 5.59 -20.80
CA PRO A 40 -1.51 4.76 -19.66
C PRO A 40 -1.84 5.45 -18.34
N TRP A 41 -2.55 4.75 -17.46
CA TRP A 41 -3.03 5.31 -16.19
C TRP A 41 -1.92 5.89 -15.32
N HIS A 42 -0.74 5.27 -15.34
CA HIS A 42 0.41 5.70 -14.54
C HIS A 42 0.96 7.08 -14.93
N GLU A 43 0.75 7.54 -16.17
CA GLU A 43 1.18 8.86 -16.63
C GLU A 43 0.34 10.00 -16.03
N ALA A 44 -0.78 9.67 -15.41
CA ALA A 44 -1.60 10.64 -14.68
C ALA A 44 -0.92 11.12 -13.38
N TYR A 45 0.16 10.46 -12.97
CA TYR A 45 0.86 10.68 -11.71
C TYR A 45 2.28 11.23 -11.92
N GLU A 46 2.75 12.00 -10.96
CA GLU A 46 4.07 12.64 -10.98
C GLU A 46 5.19 11.58 -11.02
N PRO A 47 6.20 11.72 -11.91
CA PRO A 47 7.34 10.81 -11.94
C PRO A 47 8.24 11.00 -10.70
N ILE A 48 8.86 9.90 -10.24
CA ILE A 48 9.95 9.95 -9.27
C ILE A 48 11.25 9.69 -10.00
N GLU A 49 11.98 10.74 -10.33
CA GLU A 49 13.29 10.69 -10.99
C GLU A 49 14.41 10.77 -9.96
N ASP A 50 14.47 9.78 -9.06
CA ASP A 50 15.48 9.71 -8.00
C ASP A 50 16.39 8.48 -8.17
N ALA A 51 17.69 8.75 -8.27
CA ALA A 51 18.70 7.72 -8.47
C ALA A 51 18.87 6.82 -7.24
N ALA A 52 18.63 7.33 -6.03
CA ALA A 52 18.69 6.52 -4.82
C ALA A 52 17.52 5.52 -4.76
N SER A 53 16.32 5.96 -5.11
CA SER A 53 15.13 5.12 -5.24
C SER A 53 15.32 4.02 -6.28
N SER A 54 15.89 4.37 -7.45
CA SER A 54 16.17 3.38 -8.51
C SER A 54 17.16 2.31 -8.07
N ARG A 55 18.23 2.68 -7.36
CA ARG A 55 19.17 1.72 -6.76
C ARG A 55 18.49 0.86 -5.70
N PHE A 56 17.68 1.48 -4.84
CA PHE A 56 16.97 0.76 -3.79
C PHE A 56 16.06 -0.33 -4.36
N VAL A 57 15.30 -0.02 -5.42
CA VAL A 57 14.47 -1.00 -6.14
C VAL A 57 15.31 -2.14 -6.69
N ALA A 58 16.41 -1.84 -7.38
CA ALA A 58 17.25 -2.87 -7.99
C ALA A 58 17.84 -3.83 -6.94
N ASP A 59 18.28 -3.30 -5.80
CA ASP A 59 18.87 -4.12 -4.73
C ASP A 59 17.80 -4.87 -3.93
N SER A 60 16.64 -4.24 -3.67
CA SER A 60 15.48 -4.93 -3.11
C SER A 60 14.98 -6.05 -4.00
N LEU A 61 14.91 -5.86 -5.32
CA LEU A 61 14.50 -6.93 -6.23
C LEU A 61 15.46 -8.12 -6.17
N LYS A 62 16.78 -7.89 -6.18
CA LYS A 62 17.76 -8.97 -6.00
C LYS A 62 17.55 -9.72 -4.69
N GLN A 63 17.32 -8.99 -3.60
CA GLN A 63 17.05 -9.58 -2.29
C GLN A 63 15.76 -10.40 -2.29
N ALA A 64 14.69 -9.88 -2.89
CA ALA A 64 13.40 -10.57 -3.00
C ALA A 64 13.52 -11.85 -3.83
N ILE A 65 14.27 -11.82 -4.95
CA ILE A 65 14.54 -13.00 -5.78
C ILE A 65 15.34 -14.04 -5.00
N ALA A 66 16.37 -13.62 -4.25
CA ALA A 66 17.17 -14.52 -3.43
C ALA A 66 16.34 -15.19 -2.33
N GLU A 67 15.33 -14.51 -1.80
CA GLU A 67 14.45 -15.05 -0.77
C GLU A 67 13.33 -15.91 -1.35
N PHE A 68 12.50 -15.36 -2.25
CA PHE A 68 11.23 -15.94 -2.70
C PHE A 68 11.31 -16.67 -4.04
N GLY A 69 12.44 -16.57 -4.75
CA GLY A 69 12.63 -17.10 -6.10
C GLY A 69 12.23 -16.12 -7.20
N GLU A 70 12.23 -16.61 -8.44
CA GLU A 70 11.98 -15.78 -9.62
C GLU A 70 10.56 -15.18 -9.64
N PRO A 71 10.39 -13.93 -10.13
CA PRO A 71 9.08 -13.32 -10.29
C PRO A 71 8.18 -14.12 -11.25
N VAL A 72 6.87 -14.13 -10.99
CA VAL A 72 5.89 -14.80 -11.87
C VAL A 72 5.79 -14.16 -13.27
N VAL A 73 6.17 -12.89 -13.37
CA VAL A 73 6.35 -12.14 -14.62
C VAL A 73 7.75 -11.51 -14.52
N PRO A 74 8.66 -11.72 -15.49
CA PRO A 74 9.98 -11.11 -15.46
C PRO A 74 9.92 -9.60 -15.26
N VAL A 75 10.75 -9.06 -14.38
CA VAL A 75 10.79 -7.62 -14.09
C VAL A 75 11.91 -6.99 -14.93
N ASN A 76 11.56 -6.45 -16.09
CA ASN A 76 12.51 -5.84 -17.01
C ASN A 76 12.61 -4.32 -16.83
N GLU A 77 11.50 -3.69 -16.43
CA GLU A 77 11.43 -2.24 -16.18
C GLU A 77 10.55 -1.95 -14.97
N VAL A 78 10.99 -1.03 -14.12
CA VAL A 78 10.20 -0.50 -13.00
C VAL A 78 10.14 1.02 -13.12
N ILE A 79 8.93 1.54 -13.34
CA ILE A 79 8.62 2.97 -13.40
C ILE A 79 8.18 3.41 -12.00
N LEU A 80 8.80 4.46 -11.47
CA LEU A 80 8.42 5.03 -10.17
C LEU A 80 7.52 6.25 -10.35
N ARG A 81 6.39 6.25 -9.64
CA ARG A 81 5.42 7.34 -9.62
C ARG A 81 5.11 7.75 -8.19
N ARG A 82 5.10 9.05 -7.94
CA ARG A 82 4.44 9.61 -6.77
C ARG A 82 2.95 9.60 -7.08
N SER A 83 2.13 8.97 -6.24
CA SER A 83 0.66 8.93 -6.43
C SER A 83 -0.03 10.28 -6.16
N ARG A 84 0.56 11.36 -6.67
CA ARG A 84 0.00 12.70 -6.78
C ARG A 84 -0.26 12.98 -8.25
N LYS A 85 -1.42 13.54 -8.57
CA LYS A 85 -1.80 13.83 -9.96
C LYS A 85 -0.90 14.91 -10.54
N THR A 86 -0.52 14.74 -11.79
CA THR A 86 0.07 15.82 -12.58
C THR A 86 -0.94 16.97 -12.76
N GLU A 87 -0.46 18.18 -13.03
CA GLU A 87 -1.33 19.35 -13.28
C GLU A 87 -2.38 19.04 -14.36
N ALA A 88 -1.96 18.41 -15.46
CA ALA A 88 -2.83 18.02 -16.56
C ALA A 88 -3.90 16.99 -16.14
N SER A 89 -3.68 16.25 -15.06
CA SER A 89 -4.56 15.15 -14.62
C SER A 89 -5.43 15.49 -13.43
N ARG A 90 -5.26 16.68 -12.82
CA ARG A 90 -6.08 17.14 -11.67
C ARG A 90 -7.58 17.11 -11.91
N ARG A 91 -8.00 17.26 -13.17
CA ARG A 91 -9.41 17.20 -13.57
C ARG A 91 -10.04 15.82 -13.44
N TYR A 92 -9.26 14.74 -13.30
CA TYR A 92 -9.80 13.38 -13.22
C TYR A 92 -10.07 12.93 -11.79
N ARG A 93 -11.17 12.21 -11.59
CA ARG A 93 -11.57 11.65 -10.28
C ARG A 93 -10.83 10.34 -9.97
N ILE A 94 -9.52 10.43 -9.87
CA ILE A 94 -8.61 9.31 -9.55
C ILE A 94 -8.04 9.48 -8.14
N GLY A 95 -7.61 8.39 -7.50
CA GLY A 95 -7.07 8.42 -6.13
C GLY A 95 -5.70 9.10 -6.06
N GLU A 96 -5.30 9.57 -4.88
CA GLU A 96 -3.97 10.10 -4.59
C GLU A 96 -3.48 9.54 -3.25
N ASP A 97 -2.18 9.67 -3.00
CA ASP A 97 -1.53 9.28 -1.74
C ASP A 97 -1.68 7.80 -1.36
N PHE A 98 -1.81 6.94 -2.37
CA PHE A 98 -1.79 5.48 -2.24
C PHE A 98 -0.41 4.91 -2.62
N SER A 99 -0.12 3.70 -2.16
CA SER A 99 1.02 2.91 -2.65
C SER A 99 0.51 1.62 -3.28
N LEU A 100 1.12 1.22 -4.39
CA LEU A 100 0.71 0.04 -5.16
C LEU A 100 1.83 -0.35 -6.13
N THR A 101 1.98 -1.65 -6.35
CA THR A 101 2.76 -2.23 -7.45
C THR A 101 1.82 -2.79 -8.50
N GLU A 102 1.93 -2.30 -9.72
CA GLU A 102 1.08 -2.69 -10.85
C GLU A 102 1.93 -3.26 -11.98
N CYS A 103 1.59 -4.45 -12.47
CA CYS A 103 2.14 -4.97 -13.73
C CYS A 103 1.30 -4.41 -14.90
N VAL A 104 1.86 -3.44 -15.62
CA VAL A 104 1.13 -2.72 -16.70
C VAL A 104 1.33 -3.36 -18.06
N ASP A 105 2.45 -4.06 -18.26
CA ASP A 105 2.72 -4.84 -19.47
C ASP A 105 3.40 -6.17 -19.09
N PRO A 106 2.63 -7.25 -18.89
CA PRO A 106 3.19 -8.54 -18.50
C PRO A 106 3.98 -9.22 -19.62
N ALA A 107 3.78 -8.86 -20.89
CA ALA A 107 4.51 -9.44 -22.01
C ALA A 107 5.94 -8.91 -22.07
N ASN A 108 6.13 -7.64 -21.73
CA ASN A 108 7.44 -6.99 -21.71
C ASN A 108 8.03 -6.83 -20.31
N GLY A 109 7.31 -7.21 -19.25
CA GLY A 109 7.82 -7.16 -17.88
C GLY A 109 7.92 -5.74 -17.32
N VAL A 110 6.95 -4.88 -17.66
CA VAL A 110 6.91 -3.48 -17.22
C VAL A 110 6.01 -3.34 -16.00
N PHE A 111 6.58 -2.81 -14.92
CA PHE A 111 5.91 -2.56 -13.67
C PHE A 111 5.92 -1.08 -13.33
N VAL A 112 4.89 -0.65 -12.61
CA VAL A 112 4.81 0.69 -12.01
C VAL A 112 4.71 0.53 -10.50
N ILE A 113 5.57 1.21 -9.76
CA ILE A 113 5.41 1.39 -8.31
C ILE A 113 4.91 2.80 -8.07
N TYR A 114 3.71 2.90 -7.50
CA TYR A 114 3.13 4.13 -7.00
C TYR A 114 3.48 4.28 -5.52
N LEU A 115 3.85 5.49 -5.10
CA LEU A 115 4.16 5.78 -3.70
C LEU A 115 3.32 6.93 -3.18
N GLY A 116 2.77 6.73 -1.99
CA GLY A 116 1.97 7.71 -1.26
C GLY A 116 2.79 8.83 -0.61
N GLU A 117 4.12 8.77 -0.70
CA GLU A 117 5.04 9.67 -0.02
C GLU A 117 6.16 10.14 -0.97
N ASP A 118 6.67 11.34 -0.73
CA ASP A 118 7.80 11.90 -1.48
C ASP A 118 9.14 11.31 -0.99
N PRO A 119 10.21 11.24 -1.82
CA PRO A 119 11.51 10.66 -1.45
C PRO A 119 12.15 11.20 -0.16
N GLY A 120 11.84 12.44 0.22
CA GLY A 120 12.31 13.05 1.47
C GLY A 120 11.52 12.65 2.73
N HIS A 121 10.41 11.92 2.58
CA HIS A 121 9.59 11.53 3.71
C HIS A 121 10.18 10.32 4.46
N ARG A 122 10.13 10.35 5.79
CA ARG A 122 10.70 9.29 6.66
C ARG A 122 10.15 7.88 6.42
N ASN A 123 8.94 7.75 5.88
CA ASN A 123 8.33 6.45 5.57
C ASN A 123 8.50 6.03 4.11
N TYR A 124 9.21 6.83 3.30
CA TYR A 124 9.35 6.60 1.86
C TYR A 124 9.95 5.23 1.55
N TYR A 125 11.12 4.93 2.11
CA TYR A 125 11.79 3.64 1.87
C TYR A 125 11.04 2.45 2.47
N ALA A 126 10.30 2.66 3.57
CA ALA A 126 9.43 1.62 4.11
C ALA A 126 8.29 1.27 3.12
N LEU A 127 7.69 2.27 2.47
CA LEU A 127 6.70 2.03 1.43
C LEU A 127 7.33 1.42 0.18
N LEU A 128 8.44 1.98 -0.30
CA LEU A 128 9.13 1.48 -1.48
C LEU A 128 9.58 0.02 -1.31
N GLY A 129 10.14 -0.33 -0.15
CA GLY A 129 10.52 -1.72 0.17
C GLY A 129 9.32 -2.67 0.22
N HIS A 130 8.17 -2.19 0.74
CA HIS A 130 6.94 -2.98 0.76
C HIS A 130 6.49 -3.29 -0.67
N GLU A 131 6.42 -2.26 -1.52
CA GLU A 131 6.04 -2.40 -2.92
C GLU A 131 7.03 -3.28 -3.72
N CYS A 132 8.33 -3.21 -3.42
CA CYS A 132 9.31 -4.08 -4.08
C CYS A 132 9.06 -5.58 -3.85
N ALA A 133 8.48 -5.98 -2.71
CA ALA A 133 8.14 -7.39 -2.49
C ALA A 133 7.05 -7.88 -3.46
N HIS A 134 6.11 -7.01 -3.82
CA HIS A 134 5.04 -7.31 -4.77
C HIS A 134 5.55 -7.49 -6.19
N LEU A 135 6.78 -7.10 -6.52
CA LEU A 135 7.39 -7.41 -7.83
C LEU A 135 7.53 -8.92 -8.06
N ILE A 136 7.63 -9.74 -7.01
CA ILE A 136 7.66 -11.21 -7.16
C ILE A 136 6.34 -11.74 -7.69
N ASN A 137 5.20 -11.21 -7.20
CA ASN A 137 3.88 -11.55 -7.69
C ASN A 137 2.84 -10.47 -7.34
N ALA A 138 2.71 -9.48 -8.23
CA ALA A 138 1.86 -8.30 -8.04
C ALA A 138 0.34 -8.61 -8.00
N HIS A 139 -0.04 -9.87 -8.22
CA HIS A 139 -1.43 -10.29 -8.23
C HIS A 139 -1.90 -10.90 -6.91
N ILE A 140 -1.02 -11.13 -5.93
CA ILE A 140 -1.44 -11.65 -4.62
C ILE A 140 -1.96 -10.50 -3.76
N THR A 141 -3.24 -10.54 -3.40
CA THR A 141 -3.89 -9.46 -2.65
C THR A 141 -4.58 -10.01 -1.40
N ASP A 142 -3.79 -10.49 -0.45
CA ASP A 142 -4.28 -10.99 0.84
C ASP A 142 -3.39 -10.58 2.02
N TRP A 143 -3.91 -10.74 3.24
CA TRP A 143 -3.16 -10.36 4.44
C TRP A 143 -1.90 -11.18 4.70
N TYR A 144 -1.69 -12.32 4.04
CA TYR A 144 -0.40 -13.02 4.11
C TYR A 144 0.64 -12.24 3.32
N MET A 145 0.33 -11.87 2.07
CA MET A 145 1.23 -11.10 1.22
C MET A 145 1.53 -9.72 1.78
N GLU A 146 0.53 -9.01 2.30
CA GLU A 146 0.76 -7.71 2.95
C GLU A 146 1.73 -7.81 4.14
N GLY A 147 1.64 -8.90 4.91
CA GLY A 147 2.57 -9.19 6.00
C GLY A 147 3.97 -9.52 5.52
N ILE A 148 4.09 -10.29 4.43
CA ILE A 148 5.37 -10.66 3.80
C ILE A 148 6.06 -9.39 3.28
N ALA A 149 5.34 -8.59 2.49
CA ALA A 149 5.83 -7.34 1.95
C ALA A 149 6.28 -6.36 3.05
N THR A 150 5.52 -6.30 4.14
CA THR A 150 5.85 -5.44 5.28
C THR A 150 7.10 -5.91 6.04
N LEU A 151 7.27 -7.21 6.25
CA LEU A 151 8.49 -7.76 6.88
C LEU A 151 9.70 -7.59 5.97
N PHE A 152 9.55 -7.91 4.69
CA PHE A 152 10.60 -7.74 3.69
C PHE A 152 11.06 -6.28 3.61
N SER A 153 10.14 -5.33 3.69
CA SER A 153 10.46 -3.90 3.75
C SER A 153 11.40 -3.54 4.91
N GLU A 154 11.17 -4.09 6.12
CA GLU A 154 12.07 -3.87 7.27
C GLU A 154 13.49 -4.37 6.95
N GLU A 155 13.58 -5.56 6.39
CA GLU A 155 14.84 -6.23 6.08
C GLU A 155 15.59 -5.55 4.93
N ALA A 156 14.89 -5.11 3.88
CA ALA A 156 15.46 -4.37 2.77
C ALA A 156 15.98 -3.00 3.22
N CYS A 157 15.22 -2.28 4.04
CA CYS A 157 15.70 -1.03 4.63
C CYS A 157 16.97 -1.25 5.48
N ALA A 158 16.98 -2.29 6.31
CA ALA A 158 18.14 -2.64 7.12
C ALA A 158 19.37 -3.01 6.28
N ALA A 159 19.20 -3.83 5.24
CA ALA A 159 20.27 -4.27 4.35
C ALA A 159 20.93 -3.10 3.60
N GLN A 160 20.15 -2.06 3.30
CA GLN A 160 20.61 -0.88 2.58
C GLN A 160 20.93 0.30 3.49
N ASN A 161 20.92 0.09 4.81
CA ASN A 161 21.23 1.11 5.82
C ASN A 161 20.37 2.39 5.69
N VAL A 162 19.09 2.22 5.40
CA VAL A 162 18.09 3.31 5.41
C VAL A 162 17.08 3.11 6.52
N GLU A 163 16.50 4.20 7.03
CA GLU A 163 15.52 4.09 8.10
C GLU A 163 14.21 3.45 7.61
N TRP A 164 13.70 2.48 8.37
CA TRP A 164 12.36 1.90 8.17
C TRP A 164 11.24 2.79 8.73
N GLY A 165 11.50 4.10 8.83
CA GLY A 165 10.59 5.12 9.31
C GLY A 165 9.89 4.78 10.62
N ASP A 166 8.59 5.03 10.65
CA ASP A 166 7.73 4.87 11.83
C ASP A 166 7.10 3.51 12.01
N TRP A 167 7.29 2.62 11.06
CA TRP A 167 6.52 1.39 10.95
C TRP A 167 6.73 0.51 12.17
N LYS A 168 7.97 0.37 12.62
CA LYS A 168 8.32 -0.35 13.87
C LYS A 168 7.57 0.16 15.09
N ARG A 169 7.50 1.49 15.28
CA ARG A 169 6.79 2.10 16.41
C ARG A 169 5.27 1.96 16.26
N ARG A 170 4.74 2.11 15.04
CA ARG A 170 3.30 1.99 14.77
C ARG A 170 2.83 0.55 14.97
N PHE A 171 3.52 -0.43 14.41
CA PHE A 171 3.13 -1.83 14.48
C PHE A 171 3.35 -2.47 15.85
N SER A 172 4.29 -1.97 16.66
CA SER A 172 4.39 -2.42 18.06
C SER A 172 3.23 -1.96 18.94
N ARG A 173 2.58 -0.82 18.62
CA ARG A 173 1.49 -0.25 19.41
C ARG A 173 0.10 -0.69 18.94
N SER A 174 -0.06 -0.96 17.65
CA SER A 174 -1.35 -1.27 17.05
C SER A 174 -1.74 -2.74 17.23
N ARG A 175 -2.67 -2.99 18.16
CA ARG A 175 -3.17 -4.35 18.45
C ARG A 175 -4.21 -4.88 17.45
N ARG A 176 -4.93 -4.00 16.75
CA ARG A 176 -6.06 -4.38 15.87
C ARG A 176 -5.91 -3.90 14.42
N GLU A 177 -4.85 -3.18 14.12
CA GLU A 177 -4.59 -2.69 12.77
C GLU A 177 -4.07 -3.87 11.91
N PRO A 178 -4.67 -4.15 10.74
CA PRO A 178 -4.40 -5.37 9.98
C PRO A 178 -2.98 -5.47 9.43
N TYR A 179 -2.34 -4.37 9.02
CA TYR A 179 -0.93 -4.39 8.61
C TYR A 179 -0.02 -4.77 9.78
N ALA A 180 -0.24 -4.16 10.95
CA ALA A 180 0.51 -4.51 12.16
C ALA A 180 0.34 -5.99 12.55
N LEU A 181 -0.86 -6.54 12.39
CA LEU A 181 -1.16 -7.94 12.70
C LEU A 181 -0.52 -8.89 11.71
N SER A 182 -0.67 -8.65 10.40
CA SER A 182 -0.08 -9.46 9.35
C SER A 182 1.45 -9.44 9.40
N TYR A 183 2.06 -8.27 9.62
CA TYR A 183 3.51 -8.13 9.84
C TYR A 183 4.00 -9.00 11.00
N ARG A 184 3.36 -8.93 12.17
CA ARG A 184 3.77 -9.75 13.32
C ARG A 184 3.60 -11.25 13.04
N MET A 185 2.47 -11.63 12.44
CA MET A 185 2.22 -13.02 12.05
C MET A 185 3.32 -13.53 11.11
N MET A 186 3.67 -12.75 10.08
CA MET A 186 4.70 -13.17 9.11
C MET A 186 6.11 -13.15 9.70
N ARG A 187 6.43 -12.19 10.56
CA ARG A 187 7.69 -12.17 11.31
C ARG A 187 7.86 -13.40 12.17
N ASP A 188 6.82 -13.77 12.90
CA ASP A 188 6.85 -14.92 13.81
C ASP A 188 6.89 -16.25 13.02
N LEU A 189 6.18 -16.33 11.88
CA LEU A 189 6.30 -17.46 10.95
C LEU A 189 7.70 -17.56 10.32
N LYS A 190 8.30 -16.46 9.86
CA LYS A 190 9.66 -16.47 9.30
C LYS A 190 10.68 -16.92 10.33
N ALA A 191 10.56 -16.43 11.56
CA ALA A 191 11.43 -16.82 12.67
C ALA A 191 11.31 -18.32 13.00
N ALA A 192 10.09 -18.86 13.04
CA ALA A 192 9.85 -20.26 13.34
C ALA A 192 10.17 -21.20 12.16
N PHE A 193 9.95 -20.77 10.92
CA PHE A 193 10.02 -21.59 9.70
C PHE A 193 10.90 -20.97 8.59
N PRO A 194 12.16 -20.58 8.85
CA PRO A 194 12.94 -19.79 7.90
C PRO A 194 13.14 -20.48 6.54
N ALA A 195 13.28 -21.81 6.52
CA ALA A 195 13.45 -22.57 5.28
C ALA A 195 12.14 -22.81 4.48
N HIS A 196 10.98 -22.73 5.13
CA HIS A 196 9.67 -22.97 4.50
C HIS A 196 8.92 -21.67 4.21
N TYR A 197 9.21 -20.61 4.96
CA TYR A 197 8.56 -19.31 4.83
C TYR A 197 8.55 -18.76 3.40
N PRO A 198 9.67 -18.80 2.64
CA PRO A 198 9.66 -18.20 1.30
C PRO A 198 8.73 -18.92 0.30
N GLN A 199 8.38 -20.18 0.55
CA GLN A 199 7.51 -20.98 -0.31
C GLN A 199 6.06 -20.44 -0.34
N LEU A 200 5.64 -19.65 0.65
CA LEU A 200 4.29 -19.06 0.73
C LEU A 200 3.91 -18.33 -0.56
N VAL A 201 4.81 -17.51 -1.10
CA VAL A 201 4.56 -16.69 -2.30
C VAL A 201 4.32 -17.57 -3.53
N GLY A 202 5.04 -18.69 -3.63
CA GLY A 202 4.90 -19.66 -4.72
C GLY A 202 3.61 -20.47 -4.68
N LEU A 203 2.93 -20.53 -3.52
CA LEU A 203 1.67 -21.25 -3.32
C LEU A 203 0.44 -20.38 -3.58
N ALA A 204 0.56 -19.40 -4.48
CA ALA A 204 -0.52 -18.50 -4.81
C ALA A 204 -1.57 -19.17 -5.73
N VAL A 205 -2.83 -19.15 -5.31
CA VAL A 205 -3.99 -19.68 -6.05
C VAL A 205 -4.93 -18.57 -6.50
N PRO A 206 -5.72 -18.76 -7.57
CA PRO A 206 -6.70 -17.76 -8.01
C PRO A 206 -7.66 -17.32 -6.89
N SER A 207 -7.98 -16.03 -6.85
CA SER A 207 -8.89 -15.43 -5.87
C SER A 207 -9.90 -14.54 -6.57
N GLY A 208 -11.19 -14.91 -6.53
CA GLY A 208 -12.25 -14.11 -7.14
C GLY A 208 -12.10 -14.01 -8.66
N LYS A 209 -11.92 -12.80 -9.19
CA LYS A 209 -11.79 -12.54 -10.63
C LYS A 209 -10.30 -12.52 -11.03
N PRO A 210 -9.93 -13.05 -12.20
CA PRO A 210 -8.59 -12.83 -12.75
C PRO A 210 -8.24 -11.34 -12.85
N PRO A 211 -6.97 -10.95 -12.71
CA PRO A 211 -5.78 -11.81 -12.50
C PRO A 211 -5.50 -12.14 -11.03
N TRP A 212 -6.38 -11.77 -10.10
CA TRP A 212 -6.10 -11.76 -8.66
C TRP A 212 -5.88 -13.17 -8.07
N LYS A 213 -4.96 -13.22 -7.10
CA LYS A 213 -4.53 -14.43 -6.38
C LYS A 213 -4.53 -14.20 -4.88
N ARG A 214 -4.43 -15.29 -4.13
CA ARG A 214 -4.21 -15.34 -2.68
C ARG A 214 -3.26 -16.47 -2.34
N ILE A 215 -2.62 -16.43 -1.19
CA ILE A 215 -1.77 -17.51 -0.69
C ILE A 215 -2.65 -18.69 -0.26
N ASP A 216 -2.29 -19.89 -0.72
CA ASP A 216 -2.87 -21.15 -0.25
C ASP A 216 -2.17 -21.59 1.04
N ILE A 217 -2.67 -21.05 2.16
CA ILE A 217 -2.11 -21.36 3.47
C ILE A 217 -2.27 -22.83 3.85
N ASP A 218 -3.35 -23.49 3.39
CA ASP A 218 -3.60 -24.90 3.70
C ASP A 218 -2.58 -25.79 2.96
N ALA A 219 -2.23 -25.46 1.71
CA ALA A 219 -1.16 -26.15 0.98
C ALA A 219 0.21 -25.97 1.66
N TRP A 220 0.51 -24.75 2.16
CA TRP A 220 1.76 -24.50 2.88
C TRP A 220 1.82 -25.30 4.20
N LEU A 221 0.73 -25.30 4.98
CA LEU A 221 0.61 -26.10 6.21
C LEU A 221 0.70 -27.60 5.96
N ALA A 222 0.18 -28.08 4.82
CA ALA A 222 0.24 -29.48 4.43
C ALA A 222 1.67 -29.96 4.15
N ALA A 223 2.54 -29.07 3.65
CA ALA A 223 3.95 -29.36 3.39
C ALA A 223 4.79 -29.48 4.69
N LEU A 224 4.28 -28.99 5.83
CA LEU A 224 4.98 -29.09 7.11
C LEU A 224 4.77 -30.45 7.79
N PRO A 225 5.79 -30.97 8.51
CA PRO A 225 5.60 -32.11 9.41
C PRO A 225 4.47 -31.86 10.44
N PRO A 226 3.74 -32.88 10.92
CA PRO A 226 2.56 -32.67 11.77
C PRO A 226 2.79 -31.79 13.02
N HIS A 227 3.89 -32.00 13.74
CA HIS A 227 4.22 -31.20 14.92
C HIS A 227 4.53 -29.72 14.58
N ARG A 228 5.13 -29.49 13.40
CA ARG A 228 5.45 -28.17 12.86
C ARG A 228 4.21 -27.44 12.36
N ARG A 229 3.23 -28.19 11.83
CA ARG A 229 1.92 -27.63 11.46
C ARG A 229 1.20 -27.05 12.67
N ALA A 230 1.14 -27.78 13.79
CA ALA A 230 0.50 -27.30 15.01
C ALA A 230 1.14 -26.01 15.54
N GLU A 231 2.47 -25.90 15.49
CA GLU A 231 3.21 -24.69 15.82
C GLU A 231 2.84 -23.51 14.90
N ALA A 232 2.79 -23.73 13.58
CA ALA A 232 2.38 -22.69 12.62
C ALA A 232 0.93 -22.21 12.86
N LEU A 233 0.01 -23.12 13.16
CA LEU A 233 -1.37 -22.79 13.51
C LEU A 233 -1.45 -21.96 14.78
N GLY A 234 -0.65 -22.29 15.80
CA GLY A 234 -0.55 -21.50 17.03
C GLY A 234 -0.04 -20.08 16.80
N ILE A 235 0.76 -19.84 15.76
CA ILE A 235 1.19 -18.49 15.34
C ILE A 235 0.06 -17.77 14.59
N ILE A 236 -0.69 -18.46 13.72
CA ILE A 236 -1.73 -17.84 12.88
C ILE A 236 -3.00 -17.53 13.68
N GLU A 237 -3.43 -18.44 14.54
CA GLU A 237 -4.71 -18.40 15.27
C GLU A 237 -5.01 -17.05 15.95
N PRO A 238 -4.07 -16.43 16.70
CA PRO A 238 -4.33 -15.16 17.38
C PRO A 238 -4.74 -14.00 16.44
N HIS A 239 -4.40 -14.09 15.16
CA HIS A 239 -4.65 -13.05 14.16
C HIS A 239 -5.95 -13.26 13.38
N VAL A 240 -6.45 -14.51 13.31
CA VAL A 240 -7.54 -14.92 12.41
C VAL A 240 -8.78 -14.06 12.56
N SER A 241 -9.26 -13.86 13.80
CA SER A 241 -10.53 -13.17 14.03
C SER A 241 -10.51 -11.71 13.57
N VAL A 242 -9.37 -11.04 13.63
CA VAL A 242 -9.25 -9.64 13.20
C VAL A 242 -9.03 -9.57 11.70
N LEU A 243 -8.07 -10.34 11.15
CA LEU A 243 -7.76 -10.31 9.72
C LEU A 243 -8.96 -10.75 8.86
N LYS A 244 -9.71 -11.78 9.30
CA LYS A 244 -10.96 -12.19 8.65
C LYS A 244 -12.02 -11.08 8.60
N ARG A 245 -12.11 -10.22 9.63
CA ARG A 245 -13.06 -9.08 9.63
C ARG A 245 -12.61 -7.91 8.77
N GLN A 246 -11.34 -7.86 8.41
CA GLN A 246 -10.75 -6.81 7.58
C GLN A 246 -10.69 -7.21 6.10
N THR A 247 -11.21 -8.38 5.72
CA THR A 247 -11.35 -8.75 4.30
C THR A 247 -12.36 -7.86 3.60
N ASN A 248 -12.02 -7.42 2.40
CA ASN A 248 -12.88 -6.56 1.59
C ASN A 248 -12.68 -6.88 0.09
N ALA A 249 -13.15 -6.00 -0.79
CA ALA A 249 -13.03 -6.21 -2.24
C ALA A 249 -11.57 -6.24 -2.75
N GLN A 250 -10.63 -5.65 -2.00
CA GLN A 250 -9.21 -5.55 -2.33
C GLN A 250 -8.37 -6.63 -1.63
N TYR A 251 -8.63 -6.88 -0.34
CA TYR A 251 -7.82 -7.80 0.47
C TYR A 251 -8.59 -9.04 0.91
N GLY A 252 -8.06 -10.21 0.56
CA GLY A 252 -8.53 -11.50 1.05
C GLY A 252 -7.85 -11.96 2.33
N PHE A 253 -8.38 -13.04 2.92
CA PHE A 253 -7.70 -13.81 3.95
C PHE A 253 -8.18 -15.26 3.92
N ALA A 254 -7.28 -16.19 3.59
CA ALA A 254 -7.56 -17.60 3.69
C ALA A 254 -7.38 -18.05 5.15
N VAL A 255 -8.47 -18.31 5.86
CA VAL A 255 -8.39 -18.94 7.19
C VAL A 255 -8.03 -20.42 7.01
N PRO A 256 -6.98 -20.95 7.68
CA PRO A 256 -6.67 -22.37 7.64
C PRO A 256 -7.90 -23.23 7.98
N GLN A 257 -8.12 -24.35 7.29
CA GLN A 257 -9.31 -25.21 7.57
C GLN A 257 -9.37 -25.66 9.02
N GLU A 258 -8.22 -25.95 9.62
CA GLU A 258 -8.10 -26.45 10.99
C GLU A 258 -8.47 -25.39 12.05
N LEU A 259 -8.64 -24.12 11.66
CA LEU A 259 -9.04 -22.99 12.53
C LEU A 259 -10.43 -22.42 12.22
N LYS A 260 -11.23 -23.09 11.38
CA LYS A 260 -12.57 -22.63 10.99
C LYS A 260 -13.66 -23.03 11.96
#